data_AF-A0A2K5E8Q0-F1
#
_entry.id   AF-A0A2K5E8Q0-F1
#
_cell.length_a   1.000
_cell.length_b   1.000
_cell.length_c   1.000
_cell.angle_alpha   90.00
_cell.angle_beta   90.00
_cell.angle_gamma   90.00
#
_symmetry.space_group_name_H-M   'P 1'
#
loop_
_entity.id
_entity.type
_entity.pdbx_description
1 polymer ?
#
loop_
_entity_poly.entity_id
_entity_poly.type
_entity_poly.pdbx_seq_one_letter_code
_entity_poly.pdbx_strand_id
1 'polypeptide(L)'
;MSGRGKGGKGLGKGGAKRHRKVLRDNIQGITKPAIGAWPARRRDPRVLKVFLENVIRDAVTYTEHAKRKTVTAMDVVYALKRQGRTLYGFGG
;
A
#
# COMPACT_ATOMS: atom_id res chain seq x y z
N MET A 1 32.80 41.64 -13.57
CA MET A 1 32.66 40.16 -13.68
C MET A 1 33.25 39.52 -12.43
N SER A 2 32.44 38.89 -11.58
CA SER A 2 32.92 37.93 -10.57
C SER A 2 31.90 36.79 -10.48
N GLY A 3 32.24 35.63 -11.04
CA GLY A 3 31.38 34.45 -11.06
C GLY A 3 31.23 33.87 -9.67
N ARG A 4 29.99 33.77 -9.18
CA ARG A 4 29.67 33.03 -7.95
C ARG A 4 29.09 31.68 -8.35
N GLY A 5 29.96 30.68 -8.43
CA GLY A 5 29.56 29.29 -8.63
C GLY A 5 28.59 28.83 -7.53
N LYS A 6 27.58 28.04 -7.89
CA LYS A 6 26.71 27.35 -6.93
C LYS A 6 27.46 26.18 -6.28
N GLY A 7 28.35 26.51 -5.35
CA GLY A 7 28.99 25.56 -4.45
C GLY A 7 28.03 25.15 -3.33
N GLY A 8 27.75 23.85 -3.27
CA GLY A 8 27.39 23.06 -2.09
C GLY A 8 26.42 23.67 -1.07
N LYS A 9 25.17 23.21 -1.10
CA LYS A 9 24.42 23.02 0.15
C LYS A 9 24.46 21.54 0.49
N GLY A 10 25.50 21.13 1.20
CA GLY A 10 25.54 19.83 1.85
C GLY A 10 24.31 19.70 2.74
N LEU A 11 23.41 18.79 2.38
CA LEU A 11 22.37 18.34 3.29
C LEU A 11 23.10 17.48 4.32
N GLY A 12 23.40 18.09 5.47
CA GLY A 12 23.97 17.40 6.62
C GLY A 12 23.18 16.13 6.93
N LYS A 13 23.88 15.10 7.40
CA LYS A 13 23.32 13.84 7.87
C LYS A 13 22.39 14.07 9.06
N GLY A 14 21.16 14.46 8.77
CA GLY A 14 20.01 14.38 9.65
C GLY A 14 18.91 13.75 8.81
N GLY A 15 18.71 12.44 8.98
CA GLY A 15 17.67 11.73 8.26
C GLY A 15 16.35 12.47 8.39
N ALA A 16 15.69 12.78 7.27
CA ALA A 16 14.38 13.39 7.28
C ALA A 16 13.50 12.60 8.25
N LYS A 17 13.06 13.24 9.35
CA LYS A 17 12.17 12.59 10.32
C LYS A 17 10.97 12.08 9.53
N ARG A 18 10.82 10.75 9.47
CA ARG A 18 9.63 10.13 8.90
C ARG A 18 8.48 10.44 9.85
N HIS A 19 7.71 11.47 9.54
CA HIS A 19 6.43 11.67 10.19
C HIS A 19 5.57 10.43 9.90
N ARG A 20 5.16 9.71 10.96
CA ARG A 20 4.16 8.64 10.84
C ARG A 20 2.91 9.27 10.25
N LYS A 21 2.50 8.82 9.05
CA LYS A 21 1.26 9.30 8.44
C LYS A 21 0.11 9.04 9.41
N VAL A 22 -0.64 10.09 9.74
CA VAL A 22 -1.87 9.96 10.50
C VAL A 22 -2.86 9.16 9.65
N LEU A 23 -3.48 8.14 10.22
CA LEU A 23 -4.52 7.37 9.54
C LEU A 23 -5.71 8.30 9.26
N ARG A 24 -6.06 8.42 7.98
CA ARG A 24 -7.21 9.16 7.47
C ARG A 24 -7.96 8.26 6.50
N ASP A 25 -9.18 8.63 6.12
CA ASP A 25 -9.88 7.93 5.05
C ASP A 25 -9.18 8.19 3.72
N ASN A 26 -8.31 7.26 3.32
CA ASN A 26 -7.46 7.37 2.13
C ASN A 26 -8.22 7.04 0.85
N ILE A 27 -9.51 6.72 0.92
CA ILE A 27 -10.29 6.30 -0.24
C ILE A 27 -10.36 7.37 -1.34
N GLN A 28 -10.37 8.64 -0.94
CA GLN A 28 -10.35 9.80 -1.85
C GLN A 28 -9.00 9.96 -2.58
N GLY A 29 -7.93 9.34 -2.07
CA GLY A 29 -6.62 9.32 -2.72
C GLY A 29 -6.59 8.45 -3.99
N ILE A 30 -7.62 7.62 -4.20
CA ILE A 30 -7.80 6.84 -5.43
C ILE A 30 -8.54 7.72 -6.43
N THR A 31 -7.76 8.44 -7.25
CA THR A 31 -8.27 9.47 -8.14
C THR A 31 -8.95 8.90 -9.38
N LYS A 32 -9.87 9.66 -9.99
CA LYS A 32 -10.55 9.32 -11.26
C LYS A 32 -9.60 8.82 -12.37
N PRO A 33 -8.45 9.46 -12.66
CA PRO A 33 -7.53 8.91 -13.67
C PRO A 33 -6.97 7.54 -13.31
N ALA A 34 -6.72 7.24 -12.03
CA ALA A 34 -6.17 5.94 -11.60
C ALA A 34 -7.14 4.76 -11.85
N ILE A 35 -8.45 5.02 -11.81
CA ILE A 35 -9.50 4.02 -12.05
C ILE A 35 -10.10 4.12 -13.46
N GLY A 36 -9.60 5.04 -14.30
CA GLY A 36 -10.12 5.32 -15.63
C GLY A 36 -10.00 4.16 -16.63
N ALA A 37 -9.15 3.18 -16.35
CA ALA A 37 -9.01 1.96 -17.16
C ALA A 37 -9.84 0.78 -16.63
N TRP A 38 -10.49 0.93 -15.47
CA TRP A 38 -11.18 -0.19 -14.84
C TRP A 38 -12.55 -0.44 -15.47
N PRO A 39 -13.06 -1.68 -15.42
CA PRO A 39 -14.45 -1.97 -15.77
C PRO A 39 -15.41 -1.14 -14.90
N ALA A 40 -16.51 -0.65 -15.47
CA ALA A 40 -17.46 0.22 -14.77
C ALA A 40 -17.88 -0.33 -13.39
N ARG A 41 -18.14 -1.64 -13.30
CA ARG A 41 -18.50 -2.35 -12.05
C ARG A 41 -17.45 -2.28 -10.93
N ARG A 42 -16.20 -1.95 -11.25
CA ARG A 42 -15.07 -1.85 -10.29
C ARG A 42 -14.64 -0.40 -10.02
N ARG A 43 -15.20 0.58 -10.74
CA ARG A 43 -14.83 2.01 -10.59
C ARG A 43 -15.41 2.67 -9.36
N ASP A 44 -16.31 2.01 -8.62
CA ASP A 44 -16.79 2.55 -7.35
C ASP A 44 -15.72 2.34 -6.27
N PRO A 45 -15.16 3.42 -5.67
CA PRO A 45 -14.20 3.29 -4.58
C PRO A 45 -14.75 2.48 -3.38
N ARG A 46 -16.07 2.47 -3.16
CA ARG A 46 -16.70 1.68 -2.08
C ARG A 46 -16.52 0.19 -2.29
N VAL A 47 -16.62 -0.28 -3.53
CA VAL A 47 -16.42 -1.70 -3.88
C VAL A 47 -14.97 -2.11 -3.61
N LEU A 48 -14.02 -1.23 -3.93
CA LEU A 48 -12.61 -1.48 -3.65
C LEU A 48 -12.32 -1.50 -2.14
N LYS A 49 -12.93 -0.59 -1.37
CA LYS A 49 -12.80 -0.54 0.09
C LYS A 49 -13.25 -1.86 0.73
N VAL A 50 -14.46 -2.33 0.40
CA VAL A 50 -15.00 -3.60 0.92
C VAL A 50 -14.12 -4.79 0.54
N PHE A 51 -13.62 -4.82 -0.69
CA PHE A 51 -12.71 -5.88 -1.13
C PHE A 51 -11.41 -5.91 -0.30
N LEU A 52 -10.78 -4.76 -0.11
CA LEU A 52 -9.54 -4.65 0.67
C LEU A 52 -9.76 -4.97 2.15
N GLU A 53 -10.87 -4.51 2.74
CA GLU A 53 -11.21 -4.82 4.14
C GLU A 53 -11.31 -6.33 4.38
N ASN A 54 -11.96 -7.07 3.47
CA ASN A 54 -12.11 -8.52 3.60
C ASN A 54 -10.77 -9.26 3.45
N VAL A 55 -9.96 -8.90 2.44
CA VAL A 55 -8.65 -9.54 2.23
C VAL A 55 -7.68 -9.22 3.38
N ILE A 56 -7.64 -7.97 3.84
CA ILE A 56 -6.75 -7.56 4.93
C ILE A 56 -7.15 -8.23 6.25
N ARG A 57 -8.46 -8.37 6.53
CA ARG A 57 -8.94 -9.06 7.72
C ARG A 57 -8.41 -10.50 7.78
N ASP A 58 -8.56 -11.25 6.69
CA ASP A 58 -8.05 -12.63 6.60
C ASP A 58 -6.51 -12.67 6.65
N ALA A 59 -5.82 -11.76 5.98
CA ALA A 59 -4.36 -11.70 5.99
C ALA A 59 -3.80 -11.41 7.40
N VAL A 60 -4.44 -10.50 8.14
CA VAL A 60 -4.06 -10.20 9.53
C VAL A 60 -4.28 -11.44 10.42
N THR A 61 -5.37 -12.19 10.24
CA THR A 61 -5.58 -13.45 10.96
C THR A 61 -4.45 -14.45 10.73
N TYR A 62 -3.94 -14.59 9.51
CA TYR A 62 -2.77 -15.45 9.24
C TYR A 62 -1.49 -14.96 9.91
N THR A 63 -1.27 -13.64 9.96
CA THR A 63 -0.10 -13.07 10.64
C THR A 63 -0.12 -13.29 12.14
N GLU A 64 -1.29 -13.09 12.76
CA GLU A 64 -1.50 -13.27 14.20
C GLU A 64 -1.35 -14.75 14.57
N HIS A 65 -1.90 -15.66 13.76
CA HIS A 65 -1.72 -17.10 13.95
C HIS A 65 -0.24 -17.50 13.94
N ALA A 66 0.56 -16.88 13.07
CA ALA A 66 2.00 -17.09 12.99
C ALA A 66 2.82 -16.28 14.03
N LYS A 67 2.18 -15.57 14.96
CA LYS A 67 2.80 -14.69 15.97
C LYS A 67 3.75 -13.63 15.37
N ARG A 68 3.48 -13.18 14.14
CA ARG A 68 4.26 -12.16 13.42
C ARG A 68 3.59 -10.80 13.55
N LYS A 69 4.39 -9.73 13.65
CA LYS A 69 3.91 -8.33 13.63
C LYS A 69 3.91 -7.72 12.22
N THR A 70 4.37 -8.49 11.22
CA THR A 70 4.55 -8.05 9.84
C THR A 70 3.76 -8.95 8.92
N VAL A 71 2.86 -8.34 8.14
CA VAL A 71 2.14 -9.01 7.05
C VAL A 71 3.13 -9.34 5.95
N THR A 72 3.21 -10.62 5.59
CA THR A 72 4.02 -11.13 4.49
C THR A 72 3.16 -11.26 3.24
N ALA A 73 3.82 -11.36 2.07
CA ALA A 73 3.12 -11.62 0.81
C ALA A 73 2.32 -12.94 0.88
N MET A 74 2.85 -13.95 1.57
CA MET A 74 2.19 -15.25 1.71
C MET A 74 0.88 -15.18 2.50
N ASP A 75 0.79 -14.34 3.52
CA ASP A 75 -0.46 -14.15 4.27
C ASP A 75 -1.58 -13.62 3.37
N VAL A 76 -1.23 -12.71 2.45
CA VAL A 76 -2.17 -12.16 1.46
C VAL A 76 -2.51 -13.19 0.39
N VAL A 77 -1.54 -13.97 -0.11
CA VAL A 77 -1.79 -15.06 -1.07
C VAL A 77 -2.74 -16.09 -0.48
N TYR A 78 -2.55 -16.46 0.79
CA TYR A 78 -3.44 -17.40 1.48
C TYR A 78 -4.84 -16.83 1.72
N ALA A 79 -4.94 -15.56 2.14
CA ALA A 79 -6.23 -14.87 2.25
C ALA A 79 -6.99 -14.85 0.93
N LEU A 80 -6.31 -14.55 -0.18
CA LEU A 80 -6.91 -14.54 -1.51
C LEU A 80 -7.30 -15.94 -1.99
N LYS A 81 -6.48 -16.96 -1.73
CA LYS A 81 -6.79 -18.36 -2.03
C LYS A 81 -8.06 -18.82 -1.31
N ARG A 82 -8.24 -18.44 -0.04
CA ARG A 82 -9.45 -18.72 0.74
C ARG A 82 -10.72 -18.14 0.10
N GLN A 83 -10.61 -16.97 -0.54
CA GLN A 83 -11.72 -16.30 -1.24
C GLN A 83 -11.89 -16.77 -2.70
N GLY A 84 -11.18 -17.82 -3.12
CA GLY A 84 -11.24 -18.36 -4.50
C GLY A 84 -10.53 -17.48 -5.54
N ARG A 85 -9.62 -16.59 -5.12
CA ARG A 85 -8.90 -15.64 -5.99
C ARG A 85 -7.40 -15.91 -5.96
N THR A 86 -6.98 -17.08 -6.41
CA THR A 86 -5.56 -17.47 -6.39
C THR A 86 -4.68 -16.48 -7.16
N LEU A 87 -3.62 -16.01 -6.51
CA LEU A 87 -2.65 -15.07 -7.07
C LEU A 87 -1.29 -15.75 -7.21
N TYR A 88 -0.69 -15.66 -8.40
CA TYR A 88 0.62 -16.26 -8.72
C TYR A 88 1.73 -15.21 -8.68
N GLY A 89 2.98 -15.65 -8.46
CA GLY A 89 4.18 -14.80 -8.54
C GLY A 89 4.65 -14.16 -7.23
N PHE A 90 4.14 -14.60 -6.07
CA PHE A 90 4.39 -13.98 -4.76
C PHE A 90 5.01 -14.93 -3.70
N GLY A 91 5.54 -16.09 -4.12
CA GLY A 91 6.09 -17.12 -3.22
C GLY A 91 7.60 -17.06 -2.99
N GLY A 92 8.18 -15.86 -2.93
CA GLY A 92 9.63 -15.65 -2.75
C GLY A 92 10.09 -15.71 -1.29
#